data_AF-A0AAN6NMS1-F1
#
_entry.id   AF-A0AAN6NMS1-F1
#
_cell.length_a   1.000
_cell.length_b   1.000
_cell.length_c   1.000
_cell.angle_alpha   90.00
_cell.angle_beta   90.00
_cell.angle_gamma   90.00
#
_symmetry.space_group_name_H-M   'P 1'
#
loop_
_entity.id
_entity.type
_entity.pdbx_description
1 polymer ?
#
loop_
_entity_poly.entity_id
_entity_poly.type
_entity_poly.pdbx_seq_one_letter_code
_entity_poly.pdbx_strand_id
1 'polypeptide(L)'
;MPLDYSLLNLSGVKGAEIYHHGRHRRRPPSIRQVAARTGESRSSIARHAKSLQETGQPAISSRSRGRPRMLTNAEEDAIVAYVVFCFEGRFPAMCEMVIGAANRLRELRGAPANCDSRWLTRFLKDHPELKITTYRAVDLRRRFWELNEESVDDWFNQYQGLLKDHNVDRADVWNCDEMGVRIDCVAGGRVKMVVLRDLAR
;
A
#
# COMPACT_ATOMS: atom_id res chain seq x y z
N MET A 1 9.00 -22.33 -12.13
CA MET A 1 9.68 -23.43 -12.84
C MET A 1 10.56 -22.83 -13.93
N PRO A 2 11.88 -23.09 -13.94
CA PRO A 2 12.76 -22.57 -14.98
C PRO A 2 12.62 -23.43 -16.25
N LEU A 3 12.56 -22.76 -17.41
CA LEU A 3 12.59 -23.41 -18.72
C LEU A 3 14.03 -23.88 -19.00
N ASP A 4 14.18 -25.12 -19.45
CA ASP A 4 15.47 -25.73 -19.81
C ASP A 4 16.01 -25.12 -21.12
N TYR A 5 17.24 -24.58 -21.05
CA TYR A 5 17.96 -23.93 -22.15
C TYR A 5 19.08 -24.81 -22.74
N SER A 6 19.06 -26.12 -22.50
CA SER A 6 20.07 -27.10 -22.94
C SER A 6 20.33 -27.21 -24.45
N LEU A 7 19.65 -26.43 -25.31
CA LEU A 7 19.83 -26.42 -26.76
C LEU A 7 20.69 -25.27 -27.32
N LEU A 8 21.28 -24.44 -26.47
CA LEU A 8 22.21 -23.37 -26.89
C LEU A 8 23.64 -23.70 -26.47
N ASN A 9 24.26 -24.70 -27.10
CA ASN A 9 25.70 -24.94 -26.96
C ASN A 9 26.39 -24.68 -28.31
N LEU A 10 26.97 -23.48 -28.44
CA LEU A 10 27.90 -23.09 -29.50
C LEU A 10 29.31 -23.07 -28.91
N SER A 11 30.01 -24.21 -28.94
CA SER A 11 31.48 -24.23 -28.88
C SER A 11 32.01 -25.45 -29.63
N GLY A 12 33.07 -25.20 -30.41
CA GLY A 12 33.41 -25.98 -31.59
C GLY A 12 34.07 -27.34 -31.39
N VAL A 13 34.10 -28.09 -32.48
CA VAL A 13 34.98 -29.25 -32.70
C VAL A 13 35.40 -29.28 -34.17
N LYS A 14 36.71 -29.25 -34.41
CA LYS A 14 37.35 -29.59 -35.70
C LYS A 14 37.23 -31.11 -35.93
N GLY A 15 36.95 -31.49 -37.18
CA GLY A 15 37.35 -32.78 -37.76
C GLY A 15 36.52 -34.00 -37.36
N ALA A 16 35.60 -34.40 -38.24
CA ALA A 16 35.32 -35.79 -38.62
C ALA A 16 34.22 -35.77 -39.69
N GLU A 17 34.49 -36.39 -40.83
CA GLU A 17 33.51 -36.67 -41.86
C GLU A 17 32.35 -37.48 -41.27
N ILE A 18 31.14 -36.93 -41.27
CA ILE A 18 29.93 -37.67 -40.90
C ILE A 18 28.86 -37.36 -41.96
N TYR A 19 28.67 -38.36 -42.81
CA TYR A 19 27.54 -38.65 -43.69
C TYR A 19 26.34 -37.67 -43.62
N HIS A 20 26.09 -37.00 -44.73
CA HIS A 20 24.85 -36.25 -44.96
C HIS A 20 23.64 -37.19 -45.03
N HIS A 21 23.07 -37.54 -43.88
CA HIS A 21 21.65 -37.90 -43.85
C HIS A 21 20.84 -36.62 -43.96
N GLY A 22 20.15 -36.46 -45.08
CA GLY A 22 19.23 -35.35 -45.33
C GLY A 22 18.24 -35.22 -44.17
N ARG A 23 18.47 -34.24 -43.29
CA ARG A 23 17.47 -33.81 -42.33
C ARG A 23 16.32 -33.25 -43.15
N HIS A 24 15.24 -34.01 -43.30
CA HIS A 24 13.95 -33.45 -43.64
C HIS A 24 13.71 -32.32 -42.64
N ARG A 25 13.90 -31.06 -43.07
CA ARG A 25 13.53 -29.88 -42.29
C ARG A 25 12.03 -29.98 -42.10
N ARG A 26 11.60 -30.50 -40.94
CA ARG A 26 10.18 -30.55 -40.59
C ARG A 26 9.68 -29.12 -40.72
N ARG A 27 8.64 -28.91 -41.53
CA ARG A 27 8.02 -27.60 -41.66
C ARG A 27 7.65 -27.12 -40.25
N PRO A 28 7.99 -25.88 -39.87
CA PRO A 28 7.62 -25.35 -38.58
C PRO A 28 6.09 -25.46 -38.41
N PRO A 29 5.60 -25.85 -37.23
CA PRO A 29 4.18 -26.03 -37.00
C PRO A 29 3.43 -24.73 -37.28
N SER A 30 2.22 -24.84 -37.86
CA SER A 30 1.41 -23.65 -38.13
C SER A 30 0.94 -23.01 -36.82
N ILE A 31 0.67 -21.71 -36.83
CA ILE A 31 0.13 -20.98 -35.67
C ILE A 31 -1.12 -21.68 -35.11
N ARG A 32 -1.94 -22.29 -35.97
CA ARG A 32 -3.12 -23.07 -35.56
C ARG A 32 -2.76 -24.34 -34.80
N GLN A 33 -1.75 -25.07 -35.25
CA GLN A 33 -1.27 -26.28 -34.57
C GLN A 33 -0.63 -25.94 -33.22
N VAL A 34 0.11 -24.83 -33.14
CA VAL A 34 0.68 -24.35 -31.88
C VAL A 34 -0.43 -23.95 -30.91
N ALA A 35 -1.42 -23.17 -31.35
CA ALA A 35 -2.56 -22.78 -30.53
C ALA A 35 -3.35 -23.99 -30.00
N ALA A 36 -3.58 -25.00 -30.84
CA ALA A 36 -4.25 -26.23 -30.43
C ALA A 36 -3.45 -27.04 -29.39
N ARG A 37 -2.11 -26.97 -29.43
CA ARG A 37 -1.23 -27.67 -28.48
C ARG A 37 -1.09 -26.94 -27.14
N THR A 38 -1.05 -25.61 -27.17
CA THR A 38 -0.79 -24.79 -25.96
C THR A 38 -2.06 -24.26 -25.31
N GLY A 39 -3.20 -24.25 -26.01
CA GLY A 39 -4.43 -23.60 -25.57
C GLY A 39 -4.38 -22.06 -25.65
N GLU A 40 -3.29 -21.49 -26.16
CA GLU A 40 -3.08 -20.04 -26.24
C GLU A 40 -3.74 -19.42 -27.48
N SER A 41 -4.07 -18.13 -27.39
CA SER A 41 -4.69 -17.40 -28.50
C SER A 41 -3.79 -17.37 -29.74
N ARG A 42 -4.37 -17.70 -30.91
CA ARG A 42 -3.71 -17.60 -32.22
C ARG A 42 -3.08 -16.22 -32.46
N SER A 43 -3.75 -15.15 -32.01
CA SER A 43 -3.27 -13.77 -32.14
C SER A 43 -2.05 -13.49 -31.26
N SER A 44 -2.01 -14.07 -30.05
CA SER A 44 -0.86 -13.96 -29.14
C SER A 44 0.36 -14.67 -29.74
N ILE A 45 0.18 -15.90 -30.21
CA ILE A 45 1.24 -16.70 -30.85
C ILE A 45 1.78 -16.00 -32.10
N ALA A 46 0.90 -15.47 -32.96
CA ALA A 46 1.31 -14.74 -34.16
C ALA A 46 2.14 -13.48 -33.81
N ARG A 47 1.72 -12.72 -32.80
CA ARG A 47 2.42 -11.52 -32.33
C ARG A 47 3.82 -11.86 -31.81
N HIS A 48 3.94 -12.88 -30.96
CA HIS A 48 5.23 -13.31 -30.43
C HIS A 48 6.14 -13.88 -31.52
N ALA A 49 5.60 -14.66 -32.46
CA ALA A 49 6.36 -15.20 -33.60
C ALA A 49 6.90 -14.09 -34.50
N LYS A 50 6.09 -13.08 -34.80
CA LYS A 50 6.52 -11.90 -35.59
C LYS A 50 7.65 -11.14 -34.89
N SER A 51 7.51 -10.86 -33.60
CA SER A 51 8.57 -10.19 -32.81
C SER A 51 9.86 -11.00 -32.78
N LEU A 52 9.77 -12.33 -32.65
CA LEU A 52 10.95 -13.20 -32.70
C LEU A 52 11.65 -13.16 -34.07
N GLN A 53 10.89 -13.07 -35.16
CA GLN A 53 11.43 -12.93 -36.52
C GLN A 53 12.13 -11.58 -36.73
N GLU A 54 11.54 -10.50 -36.21
CA GLU A 54 12.03 -9.13 -36.43
C GLU A 54 13.17 -8.74 -35.48
N THR A 55 13.12 -9.18 -34.22
CA THR A 55 13.99 -8.68 -33.14
C THR A 55 14.82 -9.75 -32.44
N GLY A 56 14.57 -11.04 -32.74
CA GLY A 56 15.17 -12.16 -32.01
C GLY A 56 14.63 -12.33 -30.57
N GLN A 57 13.68 -11.48 -30.13
CA GLN A 57 13.08 -11.53 -28.81
C GLN A 57 11.54 -11.65 -28.88
N PRO A 58 10.91 -12.35 -27.94
CA PRO A 58 9.46 -12.44 -27.87
C PRO A 58 8.87 -11.06 -27.55
N ALA A 59 7.64 -10.80 -28.02
CA ALA A 59 6.88 -9.56 -27.76
C ALA A 59 6.44 -9.40 -26.29
N ILE A 60 7.39 -9.41 -25.36
CA ILE A 60 7.18 -9.24 -23.93
C ILE A 60 7.33 -7.75 -23.64
N SER A 61 6.25 -7.13 -23.18
CA SER A 61 6.32 -5.77 -22.64
C SER A 61 7.12 -5.79 -21.35
N SER A 62 8.15 -4.95 -21.26
CA SER A 62 8.84 -4.63 -20.00
C SER A 62 7.96 -3.80 -19.06
N ARG A 63 6.89 -3.16 -19.58
CA ARG A 63 5.92 -2.45 -18.75
C ARG A 63 5.11 -3.47 -17.95
N SER A 64 4.98 -3.20 -16.65
CA SER A 64 4.08 -3.93 -15.76
C SER A 64 2.69 -4.04 -16.41
N ARG A 65 2.09 -5.23 -16.36
CA ARG A 65 0.73 -5.45 -16.87
C ARG A 65 -0.24 -4.65 -16.01
N GLY A 66 -0.88 -3.63 -16.59
CA GLY A 66 -1.92 -2.87 -15.91
C GLY A 66 -1.94 -1.40 -16.28
N ARG A 67 -2.84 -0.64 -15.63
CA ARG A 67 -2.88 0.82 -15.72
C ARG A 67 -1.60 1.38 -15.08
N PRO A 68 -0.93 2.37 -15.69
CA PRO A 68 0.21 3.05 -15.07
C PRO A 68 -0.12 3.54 -13.66
N ARG A 69 0.83 3.43 -12.73
CA ARG A 69 0.68 4.01 -11.39
C ARG A 69 0.48 5.51 -11.49
N MET A 70 -0.27 6.06 -10.54
CA MET A 70 -0.55 7.49 -10.50
C MET A 70 0.63 8.27 -9.91
N LEU A 71 1.33 7.66 -8.96
CA LEU A 71 2.53 8.23 -8.35
C LEU A 71 3.76 7.46 -8.85
N THR A 72 4.92 8.11 -8.81
CA THR A 72 6.21 7.41 -8.92
C THR A 72 6.51 6.67 -7.62
N ASN A 73 7.44 5.71 -7.64
CA ASN A 73 7.86 5.03 -6.41
C ASN A 73 8.35 6.01 -5.35
N ALA A 74 9.15 7.02 -5.74
CA ALA A 74 9.65 8.03 -4.81
C ALA A 74 8.54 8.90 -4.21
N GLU A 75 7.47 9.17 -4.97
CA GLU A 75 6.30 9.88 -4.45
C GLU A 75 5.48 8.98 -3.52
N GLU A 76 5.32 7.69 -3.84
CA GLU A 76 4.67 6.73 -2.94
C GLU A 76 5.45 6.59 -1.64
N ASP A 77 6.78 6.48 -1.70
CA ASP A 77 7.67 6.46 -0.52
C ASP A 77 7.55 7.73 0.32
N ALA A 78 7.42 8.91 -0.31
CA ALA A 78 7.20 10.17 0.38
C ALA A 78 5.84 10.20 1.10
N ILE A 79 4.78 9.62 0.51
CA ILE A 79 3.48 9.48 1.17
C ILE A 79 3.55 8.50 2.35
N VAL A 80 4.28 7.39 2.21
CA VAL A 80 4.52 6.47 3.34
C VAL A 80 5.24 7.19 4.47
N ALA A 81 6.32 7.91 4.17
CA ALA A 81 7.08 8.70 5.15
C ALA A 81 6.21 9.76 5.84
N TYR A 82 5.32 10.42 5.08
CA TYR A 82 4.35 11.35 5.64
C TYR A 82 3.39 10.69 6.64
N VAL A 83 2.88 9.50 6.32
CA VAL A 83 2.02 8.73 7.24
C VAL A 83 2.79 8.32 8.51
N VAL A 84 4.05 7.91 8.37
CA VAL A 84 4.92 7.57 9.51
C VAL A 84 5.16 8.81 10.38
N PHE A 85 5.49 9.95 9.79
CA PHE A 85 5.67 11.22 10.50
C PHE A 85 4.41 11.62 11.29
N CYS A 86 3.23 11.55 10.67
CA CYS A 86 1.96 11.79 11.33
C CYS A 86 1.73 10.84 12.51
N PHE A 87 2.06 9.57 12.32
CA PHE A 87 1.93 8.56 13.36
C PHE A 87 2.86 8.83 14.56
N GLU A 88 4.15 9.10 14.31
CA GLU A 88 5.13 9.42 15.35
C GLU A 88 4.78 10.70 16.11
N GLY A 89 4.25 11.70 15.39
CA GLY A 89 3.75 12.94 15.97
C GLY A 89 2.48 12.82 16.79
N ARG A 90 1.89 11.62 16.92
CA ARG A 90 0.61 11.35 17.62
C ARG A 90 -0.61 12.01 16.98
N PHE A 91 -0.53 12.40 15.72
CA PHE A 91 -1.65 12.90 14.92
C PHE A 91 -1.82 12.02 13.66
N PRO A 92 -2.49 10.87 13.77
CA PRO A 92 -2.64 9.92 12.65
C PRO A 92 -3.21 10.59 11.39
N ALA A 93 -2.63 10.26 10.23
CA ALA A 93 -3.01 10.85 8.94
C ALA A 93 -4.42 10.45 8.53
N MET A 94 -5.31 11.43 8.34
CA MET A 94 -6.66 11.18 7.81
C MET A 94 -6.59 10.72 6.35
N CYS A 95 -7.54 9.90 5.90
CA CYS A 95 -7.59 9.46 4.50
C CYS A 95 -7.56 10.64 3.50
N GLU A 96 -8.30 11.71 3.79
CA GLU A 96 -8.33 12.92 2.96
C GLU A 96 -6.99 13.65 2.94
N MET A 97 -6.25 13.65 4.06
CA MET A 97 -4.89 14.23 4.11
C MET A 97 -3.92 13.43 3.22
N VAL A 98 -4.01 12.10 3.23
CA VAL A 98 -3.18 11.24 2.38
C VAL A 98 -3.51 11.45 0.90
N ILE A 99 -4.79 11.52 0.55
CA ILE A 99 -5.25 11.82 -0.82
C ILE A 99 -4.79 13.23 -1.25
N GLY A 100 -4.94 14.22 -0.37
CA GLY A 100 -4.51 15.59 -0.59
C GLY A 100 -3.00 15.69 -0.82
N ALA A 101 -2.20 15.03 0.01
CA ALA A 101 -0.75 14.96 -0.15
C ALA A 101 -0.34 14.33 -1.49
N ALA A 102 -1.00 13.24 -1.88
CA ALA A 102 -0.76 12.57 -3.16
C ALA A 102 -1.11 13.46 -4.36
N ASN A 103 -2.26 14.15 -4.30
CA ASN A 103 -2.65 15.12 -5.31
C ASN A 103 -1.68 16.31 -5.37
N ARG A 104 -1.18 16.77 -4.22
CA ARG A 104 -0.20 17.85 -4.16
C ARG A 104 1.11 17.47 -4.85
N LEU A 105 1.63 16.26 -4.62
CA LEU A 105 2.82 15.76 -5.31
C LEU A 105 2.61 15.70 -6.83
N ARG A 106 1.42 15.28 -7.27
CA ARG A 106 1.07 15.26 -8.70
C ARG A 106 1.04 16.65 -9.31
N GLU A 107 0.42 17.62 -8.64
CA GLU A 107 0.39 19.01 -9.08
C GLU A 107 1.79 19.61 -9.20
N LEU A 108 2.66 19.34 -8.23
CA LEU A 108 4.06 19.80 -8.26
C LEU A 108 4.84 19.24 -9.46
N ARG A 109 4.48 18.05 -9.94
CA ARG A 109 5.02 17.45 -11.17
C ARG A 109 4.33 17.95 -12.45
N GLY A 110 3.32 18.82 -12.35
CA GLY A 110 2.51 19.26 -13.49
C GLY A 110 1.50 18.22 -13.98
N ALA A 111 1.12 17.25 -13.15
CA ALA A 111 0.09 16.26 -13.43
C ALA A 111 -1.23 16.62 -12.72
N PRO A 112 -2.40 16.27 -13.29
CA PRO A 112 -3.69 16.61 -12.70
C PRO A 112 -3.95 15.86 -11.38
N ALA A 113 -4.58 16.54 -10.42
CA ALA A 113 -5.03 16.01 -9.13
C ALA A 113 -6.22 15.04 -9.31
N ASN A 114 -5.92 13.76 -9.56
CA ASN A 114 -6.92 12.72 -9.85
C ASN A 114 -6.87 11.56 -8.84
N CYS A 115 -6.07 11.65 -7.77
CA CYS A 115 -6.09 10.65 -6.71
C CYS A 115 -7.41 10.79 -5.94
N ASP A 116 -8.13 9.69 -5.82
CA ASP A 116 -9.40 9.57 -5.11
C ASP A 116 -9.34 8.41 -4.08
N SER A 117 -10.47 8.10 -3.45
CA SER A 117 -10.59 6.97 -2.52
C SER A 117 -10.27 5.61 -3.16
N ARG A 118 -10.45 5.45 -4.47
CA ARG A 118 -10.09 4.22 -5.20
C ARG A 118 -8.58 4.11 -5.37
N TRP A 119 -7.90 5.23 -5.64
CA TRP A 119 -6.44 5.27 -5.61
C TRP A 119 -5.93 4.88 -4.21
N LEU A 120 -6.46 5.48 -3.14
CA LEU A 120 -6.04 5.17 -1.77
C LEU A 120 -6.19 3.68 -1.45
N THR A 121 -7.29 3.07 -1.89
CA THR A 121 -7.53 1.62 -1.70
C THR A 121 -6.47 0.76 -2.41
N ARG A 122 -5.99 1.19 -3.59
CA ARG A 122 -4.92 0.49 -4.33
C ARG A 122 -3.56 0.71 -3.70
N PHE A 123 -3.26 1.96 -3.33
CA PHE A 123 -2.05 2.33 -2.60
C PHE A 123 -1.89 1.45 -1.35
N LEU A 124 -2.93 1.27 -0.53
CA LEU A 124 -2.86 0.41 0.66
C LEU A 124 -2.72 -1.09 0.37
N LYS A 125 -3.07 -1.55 -0.84
CA LYS A 125 -2.79 -2.94 -1.25
C LYS A 125 -1.33 -3.12 -1.63
N ASP A 126 -0.74 -2.08 -2.23
CA ASP A 126 0.67 -2.06 -2.62
C ASP A 126 1.60 -1.79 -1.41
N HIS A 127 1.06 -1.20 -0.34
CA HIS A 127 1.74 -0.87 0.92
C HIS A 127 1.10 -1.60 2.13
N PRO A 128 1.33 -2.93 2.27
CA PRO A 128 0.71 -3.75 3.33
C PRO A 128 1.13 -3.36 4.75
N GLU A 129 2.23 -2.62 4.90
CA GLU A 129 2.69 -2.00 6.15
C GLU A 129 1.72 -0.94 6.67
N LEU A 130 0.85 -0.39 5.82
CA LEU A 130 -0.19 0.56 6.18
C LEU A 130 -1.56 -0.11 6.31
N LYS A 131 -2.43 0.44 7.16
CA LYS A 131 -3.84 0.03 7.25
C LYS A 131 -4.75 1.21 7.55
N ILE A 132 -6.01 1.09 7.14
CA ILE A 132 -7.07 2.00 7.60
C ILE A 132 -7.56 1.51 8.96
N THR A 133 -7.51 2.39 9.94
CA THR A 133 -8.16 2.22 11.24
C THR A 133 -9.23 3.30 11.40
N THR A 134 -10.29 2.98 12.14
CA THR A 134 -11.25 3.98 12.60
C THR A 134 -10.88 4.43 14.00
N TYR A 135 -10.60 5.72 14.17
CA TYR A 135 -10.44 6.28 15.51
C TYR A 135 -11.81 6.66 16.05
N ARG A 136 -12.19 6.11 17.20
CA ARG A 136 -13.26 6.66 18.03
C ARG A 136 -12.58 7.68 18.94
N ALA A 137 -13.15 8.86 19.05
CA ALA A 137 -12.59 10.01 19.78
C ALA A 137 -12.38 9.82 21.31
N VAL A 138 -12.35 8.58 21.82
CA VAL A 138 -12.21 8.27 23.25
C VAL A 138 -10.89 7.54 23.49
N ASP A 139 -10.04 8.20 24.26
CA ASP A 139 -8.67 7.81 24.64
C ASP A 139 -8.52 6.36 25.10
N LEU A 140 -7.70 5.58 24.39
CA LEU A 140 -7.20 4.29 24.89
C LEU A 140 -6.45 4.44 26.24
N ARG A 141 -5.90 5.63 26.53
CA ARG A 141 -5.20 5.93 27.79
C ARG A 141 -6.14 6.18 28.97
N ARG A 142 -7.32 6.77 28.73
CA ARG A 142 -8.36 6.94 29.76
C ARG A 142 -8.84 5.60 30.29
N ARG A 143 -9.00 4.62 29.39
CA ARG A 143 -9.42 3.26 29.75
C ARG A 143 -8.57 2.60 30.84
N PHE A 144 -7.27 2.86 30.91
CA PHE A 144 -6.43 2.17 31.90
C PHE A 144 -6.52 2.79 33.30
N TRP A 145 -6.66 4.13 33.38
CA TRP A 145 -6.75 4.86 34.65
C TRP A 145 -8.19 4.94 35.19
N GLU A 146 -9.20 5.10 34.33
CA GLU A 146 -10.62 5.20 34.73
C GLU A 146 -11.22 3.83 35.13
N LEU A 147 -10.52 2.71 34.91
CA LEU A 147 -11.01 1.36 35.23
C LEU A 147 -10.40 0.74 36.51
N ASN A 148 -9.49 1.42 37.21
CA ASN A 148 -9.04 0.98 38.52
C ASN A 148 -9.88 1.65 39.62
N GLU A 149 -10.94 0.97 40.03
CA GLU A 149 -11.92 1.45 41.01
C GLU A 149 -11.26 1.92 42.31
N GLU A 150 -10.31 1.15 42.84
CA GLU A 150 -9.62 1.46 44.10
C GLU A 150 -8.81 2.78 44.01
N SER A 151 -8.11 3.00 42.90
CA SER A 151 -7.35 4.25 42.70
C SER A 151 -8.25 5.46 42.49
N VAL A 152 -9.42 5.26 41.88
CA VAL A 152 -10.41 6.34 41.70
C VAL A 152 -11.02 6.71 43.05
N ASP A 153 -11.40 5.72 43.85
CA ASP A 153 -11.98 5.93 45.18
C ASP A 153 -10.99 6.61 46.13
N ASP A 154 -9.74 6.16 46.16
CA ASP A 154 -8.69 6.79 46.98
C ASP A 154 -8.48 8.25 46.62
N TRP A 155 -8.47 8.58 45.32
CA TRP A 155 -8.35 9.96 44.85
C TRP A 155 -9.53 10.82 45.32
N PHE A 156 -10.77 10.34 45.18
CA PHE A 156 -11.96 11.08 45.61
C PHE A 156 -12.01 11.25 47.14
N ASN A 157 -11.57 10.25 47.90
CA ASN A 157 -11.49 10.32 49.36
C ASN A 157 -10.48 11.39 49.81
N GLN A 158 -9.29 11.40 49.21
CA GLN A 158 -8.27 12.43 49.49
C GLN A 158 -8.75 13.83 49.08
N TYR A 159 -9.40 13.94 47.92
CA TYR A 159 -9.98 15.19 47.44
C TYR A 159 -11.05 15.74 48.41
N GLN A 160 -11.94 14.88 48.91
CA GLN A 160 -12.94 15.26 49.91
C GLN A 160 -12.32 15.72 51.23
N GLY A 161 -11.23 15.09 51.67
CA GLY A 161 -10.46 15.52 52.85
C GLY A 161 -9.87 16.92 52.65
N LEU A 162 -9.21 17.14 51.51
CA LEU A 162 -8.60 18.43 51.16
C LEU A 162 -9.63 19.57 51.14
N LEU A 163 -10.81 19.36 50.55
CA LEU A 163 -11.86 20.37 50.53
C LEU A 163 -12.32 20.76 51.95
N LYS A 164 -12.42 19.79 52.85
CA LYS A 164 -12.80 20.04 54.26
C LYS A 164 -11.71 20.77 55.02
N ASP A 165 -10.46 20.33 54.90
CA ASP A 165 -9.31 20.89 55.62
C ASP A 165 -9.07 22.36 55.24
N HIS A 166 -9.35 22.71 53.98
CA HIS A 166 -9.19 24.06 53.46
C HIS A 166 -10.50 24.87 53.41
N ASN A 167 -11.62 24.33 53.92
CA ASN A 167 -12.94 24.96 53.89
C ASN A 167 -13.33 25.52 52.51
N VAL A 168 -13.09 24.73 51.47
CA VAL A 168 -13.40 25.06 50.06
C VAL A 168 -14.82 24.57 49.75
N ASP A 169 -15.71 25.50 49.37
CA ASP A 169 -17.06 25.14 48.96
C ASP A 169 -17.06 24.61 47.51
N ARG A 170 -18.07 23.83 47.15
CA ARG A 170 -18.22 23.35 45.76
C ARG A 170 -18.39 24.49 44.77
N ALA A 171 -18.96 25.63 45.18
CA ALA A 171 -19.07 26.83 44.37
C ALA A 171 -17.70 27.44 44.00
N ASP A 172 -16.67 27.15 44.78
CA ASP A 172 -15.30 27.62 44.57
C ASP A 172 -14.47 26.67 43.69
N VAL A 173 -15.04 25.52 43.31
CA VAL A 173 -14.39 24.52 42.46
C VAL A 173 -14.75 24.77 41.00
N TRP A 174 -13.78 25.27 40.24
CA TRP A 174 -13.92 25.53 38.81
C TRP A 174 -13.24 24.44 38.00
N ASN A 175 -13.93 23.89 37.01
CA ASN A 175 -13.29 23.01 36.03
C ASN A 175 -12.49 23.87 35.05
N CYS A 176 -11.19 23.64 34.96
CA CYS A 176 -10.31 24.28 33.98
C CYS A 176 -9.78 23.22 33.01
N ASP A 177 -10.67 22.58 32.27
CA ASP A 177 -10.28 21.68 31.19
C ASP A 177 -10.16 22.43 29.86
N GLU A 178 -9.13 22.10 29.10
CA GLU A 178 -9.04 22.51 27.71
C GLU A 178 -9.98 21.65 26.88
N MET A 179 -11.01 22.26 26.31
CA MET A 179 -11.77 21.61 25.24
C MET A 179 -10.94 21.70 23.96
N GLY A 180 -10.22 20.63 23.63
CA GLY A 180 -9.54 20.52 22.35
C GLY A 180 -10.54 20.72 21.20
N VAL A 181 -10.40 21.81 20.44
CA VAL A 181 -11.22 22.04 19.25
C VAL A 181 -10.74 21.10 18.15
N ARG A 182 -11.57 20.12 17.80
CA ARG A 182 -11.39 19.33 16.58
C ARG A 182 -12.10 20.03 15.43
N ILE A 183 -11.33 20.73 14.60
CA ILE A 183 -11.83 21.30 13.35
C ILE A 183 -12.05 20.13 12.38
N ASP A 184 -13.29 19.99 11.89
CA ASP A 184 -13.79 18.93 11.00
C ASP A 184 -14.11 17.57 11.68
N CYS A 185 -15.35 17.44 12.18
CA CYS A 185 -15.90 16.16 12.65
C CYS A 185 -16.90 15.62 11.62
N VAL A 186 -16.60 14.45 11.04
CA VAL A 186 -17.52 13.72 10.15
C VAL A 186 -18.68 13.13 10.96
N ALA A 187 -19.90 13.26 10.43
CA ALA A 187 -21.12 12.69 11.01
C ALA A 187 -20.93 11.20 11.40
N GLY A 188 -21.18 10.86 12.66
CA GLY A 188 -21.04 9.50 13.20
C GLY A 188 -19.83 9.26 14.12
N GLY A 189 -18.99 10.27 14.35
CA GLY A 189 -17.96 10.26 15.41
C GLY A 189 -16.82 9.25 15.22
N ARG A 190 -16.65 8.73 13.99
CA ARG A 190 -15.57 7.82 13.61
C ARG A 190 -14.82 8.43 12.42
N VAL A 191 -13.53 8.68 12.61
CA VAL A 191 -12.67 9.19 11.54
C VAL A 191 -11.81 8.05 11.00
N LYS A 192 -11.74 7.91 9.68
CA LYS A 192 -10.86 6.94 9.01
C LYS A 192 -9.48 7.54 8.86
N MET A 193 -8.49 6.82 9.35
CA MET A 193 -7.10 7.24 9.36
C MET A 193 -6.21 6.12 8.84
N VAL A 194 -5.10 6.48 8.21
CA VAL A 194 -4.07 5.56 7.77
C VAL A 194 -2.98 5.51 8.84
N VAL A 195 -2.65 4.31 9.30
CA VAL A 195 -1.65 4.06 10.34
C VAL A 195 -0.77 2.87 9.98
N LEU A 196 0.38 2.75 10.62
CA LEU A 196 1.22 1.56 10.55
C LEU A 196 0.50 0.34 11.14
N ARG A 197 0.62 -0.80 10.46
CA ARG A 197 -0.11 -2.04 10.79
C ARG A 197 0.28 -2.59 12.16
N ASP A 198 1.56 -2.53 12.51
CA ASP A 198 2.14 -3.18 13.70
C ASP A 198 1.86 -2.46 15.03
N LEU A 199 1.25 -1.27 14.98
CA LEU A 199 1.07 -0.41 16.15
C LEU A 199 -0.39 -0.13 16.53
N ALA A 200 -1.35 -0.77 15.83
CA ALA A 200 -2.77 -0.70 16.20
C ALA A 200 -3.27 -2.01 16.80
N ARG A 201 -2.59 -2.47 17.86
CA ARG A 201 -3.11 -3.44 18.85
C ARG A 201 -3.82 -2.70 19.96
#